data_AF-U3TUB1-F1
#
_entry.id   AF-U3TUB1-F1
#
_cell.length_a   1.000
_cell.length_b   1.000
_cell.length_c   1.000
_cell.angle_alpha   90.00
_cell.angle_beta   90.00
_cell.angle_gamma   90.00
#
_symmetry.space_group_name_H-M   'P 1'
#
loop_
_entity.id
_entity.type
_entity.pdbx_description
1 polymer ?
#
loop_
_entity_poly.entity_id
_entity_poly.type
_entity_poly.pdbx_seq_one_letter_code
_entity_poly.pdbx_strand_id
1 'polypeptide(L)' 'MKTVLMTAFEPFGGERINPSWEAVRSFDGREFGGARIVVRQLPVVFARCG' A
#
# COMPACT_ATOMS: atom_id res chain seq x y z
N MET A 1 10.56 5.33 -17.59
CA MET A 1 10.63 4.88 -16.19
C MET A 1 9.37 4.08 -15.90
N LYS A 2 9.48 2.83 -15.44
CA LYS A 2 8.29 2.03 -15.09
C LYS A 2 7.78 2.46 -13.71
N THR A 3 6.49 2.23 -13.45
CA THR A 3 5.89 2.47 -12.13
C THR A 3 5.31 1.16 -11.61
N VAL A 4 5.63 0.83 -10.37
CA VAL A 4 5.04 -0.30 -9.64
C VAL A 4 4.10 0.27 -8.59
N LEU A 5 2.82 -0.05 -8.71
CA LEU A 5 1.82 0.28 -7.69
C LEU A 5 1.74 -0.87 -6.68
N MET A 6 1.94 -0.55 -5.40
CA MET A 6 1.71 -1.46 -4.29
C MET A 6 0.52 -0.95 -3.49
N THR A 7 -0.45 -1.81 -3.25
CA THR A 7 -1.60 -1.49 -2.41
C THR A 7 -1.63 -2.39 -1.19
N ALA A 8 -2.07 -1.84 -0.07
CA ALA A 8 -2.33 -2.58 1.15
C ALA A 8 -3.52 -1.95 1.87
N PHE A 9 -4.15 -2.69 2.78
CA PHE A 9 -5.34 -2.22 3.47
C PHE A 9 -5.02 -1.46 4.76
N GLU A 10 -5.92 -0.58 5.17
CA GLU A 10 -5.94 -0.04 6.54
C GLU A 10 -6.22 -1.14 7.58
N PRO A 11 -5.96 -0.89 8.88
CA PRO A 11 -6.36 -1.79 9.96
C PRO A 11 -7.88 -2.00 9.97
N PHE A 12 -8.33 -3.23 10.30
CA PHE A 12 -9.75 -3.58 10.34
C PHE A 12 -10.01 -4.65 11.41
N GLY A 13 -11.28 -4.89 11.72
CA GLY A 13 -11.67 -5.94 12.67
C GLY A 13 -11.25 -5.68 14.13
N GLY A 14 -11.02 -4.41 14.50
CA GLY A 14 -10.55 -4.02 15.84
C GLY A 14 -9.04 -4.02 15.99
N GLU A 15 -8.29 -4.42 14.96
CA GLU A 15 -6.83 -4.39 14.96
C GLU A 15 -6.27 -2.96 14.83
N ARG A 16 -5.10 -2.74 15.42
CA ARG A 16 -4.40 -1.44 15.36
C ARG A 16 -3.50 -1.30 14.15
N ILE A 17 -3.10 -2.43 13.56
CA ILE A 17 -2.21 -2.48 12.41
C ILE A 17 -2.76 -3.41 11.35
N ASN A 18 -2.32 -3.22 10.12
CA ASN A 18 -2.47 -4.20 9.06
C ASN A 18 -1.06 -4.63 8.60
N PRO A 19 -0.67 -5.91 8.75
CA PRO A 19 0.65 -6.37 8.35
C PRO A 19 1.00 -6.08 6.87
N SER A 20 0.00 -6.11 5.98
CA SER A 20 0.23 -5.76 4.57
C SER A 20 0.63 -4.30 4.40
N TRP A 21 0.05 -3.37 5.18
CA TRP A 21 0.40 -1.95 5.14
C TRP A 21 1.79 -1.71 5.70
N GLU A 22 2.09 -2.31 6.86
CA GLU A 22 3.40 -2.19 7.49
C GLU A 22 4.52 -2.72 6.60
N ALA A 23 4.26 -3.78 5.83
CA ALA A 23 5.22 -4.36 4.90
C ALA A 23 5.59 -3.43 3.73
N VAL A 24 4.65 -2.59 3.27
CA VAL A 24 4.83 -1.82 2.01
C VAL A 24 4.97 -0.32 2.21
N ARG A 25 4.51 0.27 3.32
CA ARG A 25 4.43 1.74 3.51
C ARG A 25 5.78 2.46 3.35
N SER A 26 6.88 1.82 3.72
CA SER A 26 8.23 2.41 3.63
C SER A 26 8.80 2.41 2.21
N PHE A 27 8.11 1.78 1.25
CA PHE A 27 8.53 1.72 -0.14
C PHE A 27 8.02 2.89 -0.98
N ASP A 28 7.13 3.74 -0.47
CA ASP A 28 6.58 4.84 -1.26
C ASP A 28 7.67 5.80 -1.71
N GLY A 29 7.71 6.07 -3.02
CA GLY A 29 8.70 6.94 -3.64
C GLY A 29 10.09 6.32 -3.83
N ARG A 30 10.34 5.08 -3.36
CA ARG A 30 11.62 4.40 -3.62
C ARG A 30 11.75 4.01 -5.10
N GLU A 31 13.00 3.91 -5.55
CA GLU A 31 13.33 3.35 -6.86
C GLU A 31 13.94 1.96 -6.70
N PHE A 32 13.55 1.04 -7.57
CA PHE A 32 14.08 -0.33 -7.65
C PHE A 32 14.17 -0.76 -9.11
N GLY A 33 15.36 -1.16 -9.57
CA GLY A 33 15.56 -1.67 -10.92
C GLY A 33 15.09 -0.72 -12.04
N GLY A 34 15.22 0.60 -11.84
CA GLY A 34 14.74 1.62 -12.79
C GLY A 34 13.22 1.83 -12.82
N ALA A 35 12.50 1.26 -11.85
CA ALA A 35 11.08 1.52 -11.62
C ALA A 35 10.86 2.32 -10.34
N ARG A 36 9.92 3.27 -10.39
CA ARG A 36 9.46 4.02 -9.21
C ARG A 36 8.34 3.24 -8.52
N ILE A 37 8.42 3.11 -7.21
CA ILE A 37 7.36 2.52 -6.39
C ILE A 37 6.40 3.61 -5.92
N VAL A 38 5.11 3.34 -6.07
CA VAL A 38 4.02 4.14 -5.52
C VAL A 38 3.20 3.24 -4.62
N VAL A 39 2.95 3.68 -3.38
CA VAL A 39 2.23 2.90 -2.39
C VAL A 39 0.93 3.60 -2.01
N ARG A 40 -0.19 2.88 -1.97
CA ARG A 40 -1.49 3.42 -1.54
C ARG A 40 -2.15 2.52 -0.50
N GLN A 41 -2.65 3.14 0.56
CA GLN A 41 -3.48 2.46 1.55
C GLN A 41 -4.94 2.49 1.08
N LEU A 42 -5.57 1.32 1.03
CA LEU A 42 -6.96 1.15 0.63
C LEU A 42 -7.86 1.01 1.86
N PRO A 43 -9.08 1.59 1.83
CA PRO A 43 -10.04 1.38 2.90
C PRO A 43 -10.57 -0.05 2.88
N VAL A 44 -10.93 -0.61 4.04
CA VAL A 44 -11.61 -1.91 4.14
C VAL A 44 -13.12 -1.70 4.00
N VAL A 45 -13.51 -1.11 2.87
CA VAL A 45 -14.91 -0.76 2.55
C VAL A 45 -15.15 -1.04 1.07
N PHE A 46 -16.04 -1.99 0.76
CA PHE A 46 -16.30 -2.45 -0.61
C PHE A 46 -16.52 -1.31 -1.62
N ALA A 47 -17.36 -0.33 -1.29
CA ALA A 47 -17.68 0.78 -2.19
C ALA A 47 -16.56 1.83 -2.35
N ARG A 48 -15.49 1.76 -1.55
CA ARG A 48 -14.40 2.75 -1.52
C ARG A 48 -13.02 2.16 -1.83
N CYS A 49 -12.91 0.85 -2.01
CA CYS A 49 -11.66 0.18 -2.30
C CYS A 49 -11.33 0.33 -3.80
N GLY A 50 -10.53 1.33 -4.16
CA GLY A 50 -10.09 1.61 -5.53
C GLY A 50 -9.12 2.78 -5.62
#